data_AF-A0A918HQA2-F1
#
_entry.id   AF-A0A918HQA2-F1
#
_cell.length_a   1.000
_cell.length_b   1.000
_cell.length_c   1.000
_cell.angle_alpha   90.00
_cell.angle_beta   90.00
_cell.angle_gamma   90.00
#
_symmetry.space_group_name_H-M   'P 1'
#
loop_
_entity.id
_entity.type
_entity.pdbx_description
1 polymer ?
#
loop_
_entity_poly.entity_id
_entity_poly.type
_entity_poly.pdbx_seq_one_letter_code
_entity_poly.pdbx_strand_id
1 'polypeptide(L)'
;MNPEIRGQLETALRNASVWLEERDMRRQQLFADLDRAVTEHRTGKVRRLVLRVEATASEGRTEAEDLMVARATDYVASPDFATHQRIERGLWPQVACLRRHLSRLPQGPQRALRQSRRLPPVTR
;
A
#
# COMPACT_ATOMS: atom_id res chain seq x y z
N MET A 1 15.81 -44.31 24.37
CA MET A 1 15.54 -43.28 23.33
C MET A 1 16.88 -42.82 22.78
N ASN A 2 17.10 -42.94 21.47
CA ASN A 2 18.38 -42.59 20.84
C ASN A 2 18.65 -41.08 20.98
N PRO A 3 19.82 -40.64 21.47
CA PRO A 3 20.16 -39.21 21.61
C PRO A 3 20.06 -38.43 20.29
N GLU A 4 20.35 -39.07 19.14
CA GLU A 4 20.22 -38.45 17.83
C GLU A 4 18.76 -38.14 17.47
N ILE A 5 17.86 -39.09 17.72
CA ILE A 5 16.41 -38.92 17.51
C ILE A 5 15.86 -37.81 18.43
N ARG A 6 16.36 -37.73 19.67
CA ARG A 6 15.99 -36.66 20.61
C ARG A 6 16.42 -35.29 20.08
N GLY A 7 17.66 -35.16 19.61
CA GLY A 7 18.16 -33.90 19.05
C GLY A 7 17.41 -33.44 17.79
N GLN A 8 17.03 -34.37 16.91
CA GLN A 8 16.21 -34.08 15.74
C GLN A 8 14.81 -33.60 16.13
N LEU A 9 14.16 -34.25 17.10
CA LEU A 9 12.85 -33.86 17.59
C LEU A 9 12.85 -32.47 18.21
N GLU A 10 13.82 -32.17 19.07
CA GLU A 10 13.95 -30.84 19.69
C GLU A 10 14.17 -29.74 18.64
N THR A 11 14.93 -30.04 17.59
CA THR A 11 15.15 -29.11 16.48
C THR A 11 13.88 -28.90 15.67
N ALA A 12 13.13 -29.96 15.37
CA ALA A 12 11.84 -29.86 14.68
C ALA A 12 10.83 -29.04 15.49
N LEU A 13 10.75 -29.23 16.82
CA LEU A 13 9.87 -28.47 17.70
C LEU A 13 10.23 -26.98 17.75
N ARG A 14 11.53 -26.64 17.83
CA ARG A 14 11.99 -25.26 17.76
C ARG A 14 11.60 -24.62 16.43
N ASN A 15 11.85 -25.30 15.32
CA ASN A 15 11.51 -24.79 13.99
C ASN A 15 9.99 -24.61 13.80
N ALA A 16 9.18 -25.54 14.30
CA ALA A 16 7.73 -25.43 14.26
C ALA A 16 7.23 -24.24 15.08
N SER A 17 7.82 -23.98 16.24
CA SER A 17 7.47 -22.84 17.10
C SER A 17 7.76 -21.51 16.40
N VAL A 18 8.96 -21.36 15.83
CA VAL A 18 9.34 -20.16 15.05
C VAL A 18 8.40 -19.96 13.85
N TRP A 19 8.08 -21.04 13.14
CA TRP A 19 7.18 -20.96 11.99
C TRP A 19 5.75 -20.50 12.38
N LEU A 20 5.24 -20.95 13.54
CA LEU A 20 3.95 -20.51 14.06
C LEU A 20 3.98 -19.02 14.44
N GLU A 21 5.01 -18.57 15.14
CA GLU A 21 5.18 -17.16 15.49
C GLU A 21 5.22 -16.27 14.24
N GLU A 22 6.02 -16.65 13.23
CA GLU A 22 6.09 -15.92 11.97
C GLU A 22 4.76 -15.90 11.22
N ARG A 23 3.99 -16.99 11.29
CA ARG A 23 2.66 -17.07 10.69
C ARG A 23 1.69 -16.12 11.40
N ASP A 24 1.70 -16.11 12.73
CA ASP A 24 0.85 -15.25 13.54
C ASP A 24 1.18 -13.78 13.35
N MET A 25 2.47 -13.42 13.29
CA MET A 25 2.91 -12.06 12.95
C MET A 25 2.40 -11.62 11.57
N ARG A 26 2.53 -12.49 10.56
CA ARG A 26 2.02 -12.20 9.21
C ARG A 26 0.51 -12.04 9.18
N ARG A 27 -0.22 -12.82 9.97
CA ARG A 27 -1.67 -12.73 10.13
C ARG A 27 -2.07 -11.42 10.77
N GLN A 28 -1.48 -11.07 11.92
CA GLN A 28 -1.72 -9.80 12.61
C GLN A 28 -1.45 -8.59 11.69
N GLN A 29 -0.34 -8.62 10.96
CA GLN A 29 -0.01 -7.55 10.01
C GLN A 29 -1.04 -7.44 8.88
N LEU A 30 -1.55 -8.57 8.37
CA LEU A 30 -2.57 -8.59 7.32
C LEU A 30 -3.87 -7.91 7.79
N PHE A 31 -4.32 -8.21 9.00
CA PHE A 31 -5.53 -7.60 9.57
C PHE A 31 -5.32 -6.13 9.91
N ALA A 32 -4.15 -5.75 10.45
CA ALA A 32 -3.82 -4.35 10.69
C ALA A 32 -3.77 -3.52 9.38
N ASP A 33 -3.26 -4.10 8.30
CA ASP A 33 -3.26 -3.47 6.98
C ASP A 33 -4.67 -3.33 6.40
N LEU A 34 -5.55 -4.29 6.67
CA LEU A 34 -6.94 -4.25 6.23
C LEU A 34 -7.70 -3.14 6.97
N ASP A 35 -7.62 -3.11 8.29
CA ASP A 35 -8.29 -2.10 9.11
C ASP A 35 -7.81 -0.68 8.77
N ARG A 36 -6.49 -0.51 8.57
CA ARG A 36 -5.93 0.76 8.08
C ARG A 36 -6.47 1.13 6.71
N ALA A 37 -6.54 0.18 5.77
CA ALA A 37 -7.03 0.46 4.42
C ALA A 37 -8.51 0.86 4.42
N VAL A 38 -9.33 0.26 5.29
CA VAL A 38 -10.74 0.62 5.49
C VAL A 38 -10.85 2.03 6.08
N THR A 39 -10.10 2.30 7.15
CA THR A 39 -10.08 3.62 7.82
C THR A 39 -9.62 4.75 6.89
N GLU A 40 -8.62 4.48 6.05
CA GLU A 40 -8.11 5.45 5.06
C GLU A 40 -8.89 5.44 3.74
N HIS A 41 -10.00 4.70 3.67
CA HIS A 41 -10.87 4.59 2.49
C HIS A 41 -10.16 4.20 1.19
N ARG A 42 -9.02 3.49 1.26
CA ARG A 42 -8.23 3.06 0.09
C ARG A 42 -8.89 1.88 -0.61
N THR A 43 -9.95 2.14 -1.36
CA THR A 43 -10.85 1.12 -1.94
C THR A 43 -10.13 0.04 -2.73
N GLY A 44 -9.15 0.41 -3.58
CA GLY A 44 -8.34 -0.56 -4.31
C GLY A 44 -7.50 -1.47 -3.41
N LYS A 45 -7.03 -0.96 -2.26
CA LYS A 45 -6.26 -1.75 -1.27
C LYS A 45 -7.19 -2.64 -0.45
N VAL A 46 -8.34 -2.12 0.02
CA VAL A 46 -9.34 -2.91 0.77
C VAL A 46 -9.76 -4.15 -0.01
N ARG A 47 -10.17 -3.99 -1.28
CA ARG A 47 -10.61 -5.14 -2.10
C ARG A 47 -9.56 -6.24 -2.22
N ARG A 48 -8.29 -5.87 -2.42
CA ARG A 48 -7.20 -6.85 -2.50
C ARG A 48 -6.95 -7.55 -1.16
N LEU A 49 -7.05 -6.81 -0.06
CA LEU A 49 -6.80 -7.37 1.27
C LEU A 49 -7.92 -8.29 1.74
N VAL A 50 -9.19 -7.96 1.48
CA VAL A 50 -10.33 -8.85 1.77
C VAL A 50 -10.14 -10.21 1.08
N LEU A 51 -9.87 -10.22 -0.23
CA LEU A 51 -9.62 -11.46 -0.98
C LEU A 51 -8.43 -12.26 -0.42
N ARG A 52 -7.38 -11.57 0.04
CA ARG A 52 -6.22 -12.22 0.64
C ARG A 52 -6.53 -12.82 2.01
N VAL A 53 -7.30 -12.13 2.85
CA VAL A 53 -7.76 -12.63 4.14
C VAL A 53 -8.64 -13.86 3.95
N GLU A 54 -9.58 -13.82 3.01
CA GLU A 54 -10.42 -14.98 2.69
C GLU A 54 -9.59 -16.18 2.21
N ALA A 55 -8.56 -15.97 1.41
CA ALA A 55 -7.72 -17.05 0.89
C ALA A 55 -6.75 -17.65 1.91
N THR A 56 -6.22 -16.84 2.85
CA THR A 56 -5.09 -17.25 3.70
C THR A 56 -5.41 -17.36 5.19
N ALA A 57 -6.51 -16.77 5.63
CA ALA A 57 -6.86 -16.66 7.04
C ALA A 57 -8.38 -16.82 7.25
N SER A 58 -9.07 -17.59 6.42
CA SER A 58 -10.47 -17.93 6.63
C SER A 58 -10.68 -18.84 7.83
N GLU A 59 -9.79 -19.82 8.02
CA GLU A 59 -9.87 -20.78 9.11
C GLU A 59 -9.24 -20.23 10.40
N GLY A 60 -9.90 -20.53 11.52
CA GLY A 60 -9.43 -20.19 12.87
C GLY A 60 -9.36 -18.69 13.13
N ARG A 61 -10.28 -17.90 12.56
CA ARG A 61 -10.43 -16.48 12.93
C ARG A 61 -10.86 -16.32 14.37
N THR A 62 -10.25 -15.35 15.02
CA THR A 62 -10.76 -14.83 16.28
C THR A 62 -11.96 -13.94 16.00
N GLU A 63 -12.82 -13.76 17.01
CA GLU A 63 -14.00 -12.88 16.90
C GLU A 63 -13.62 -11.45 16.48
N ALA A 64 -12.49 -10.93 16.99
CA ALA A 64 -11.97 -9.62 16.61
C ALA A 64 -11.61 -9.54 15.11
N GLU A 65 -10.99 -10.59 14.57
CA GLU A 65 -10.66 -10.67 13.15
C GLU A 65 -11.92 -10.79 12.28
N ASP A 66 -12.91 -11.57 12.72
CA ASP A 66 -14.20 -11.67 12.02
C ASP A 66 -14.93 -10.33 11.97
N LEU A 67 -14.94 -9.56 13.05
CA LEU A 67 -15.49 -8.21 13.07
C LEU A 67 -14.78 -7.27 12.09
N MET A 68 -13.44 -7.37 11.97
CA MET A 68 -12.68 -6.60 10.99
C MET A 68 -13.03 -6.97 9.55
N VAL A 69 -13.19 -8.28 9.26
CA VAL A 69 -13.63 -8.74 7.93
C VAL A 69 -15.04 -8.26 7.64
N ALA A 70 -15.97 -8.38 8.59
CA ALA A 70 -17.35 -7.91 8.42
C ALA A 70 -17.38 -6.42 8.07
N ARG A 71 -16.69 -5.57 8.85
CA ARG A 71 -16.58 -4.13 8.57
C ARG A 71 -15.99 -3.85 7.20
N ALA A 72 -14.95 -4.58 6.80
CA ALA A 72 -14.32 -4.40 5.49
C ALA A 72 -15.27 -4.80 4.34
N THR A 73 -16.03 -5.88 4.50
CA THR A 73 -17.02 -6.35 3.54
C THR A 73 -18.19 -5.37 3.44
N ASP A 74 -18.67 -4.85 4.57
CA ASP A 74 -19.70 -3.81 4.63
C ASP A 74 -19.23 -2.53 3.93
N TYR A 75 -17.97 -2.14 4.14
CA TYR A 75 -17.39 -1.02 3.41
C TYR A 75 -17.37 -1.29 1.91
N VAL A 76 -16.94 -2.48 1.45
CA VAL A 76 -16.95 -2.83 0.01
C VAL A 76 -18.37 -2.81 -0.58
N ALA A 77 -19.38 -3.19 0.20
CA ALA A 77 -20.78 -3.15 -0.20
C ALA A 77 -21.38 -1.72 -0.16
N SER A 78 -20.70 -0.77 0.49
CA SER A 78 -21.21 0.58 0.66
C SER A 78 -21.18 1.42 -0.63
N PRO A 79 -22.10 2.38 -0.79
CA PRO A 79 -22.08 3.32 -1.90
C PRO A 79 -20.82 4.22 -1.90
N ASP A 80 -20.25 4.48 -0.73
CA ASP A 80 -19.01 5.25 -0.58
C ASP A 80 -17.84 4.55 -1.26
N PHE A 81 -17.76 3.23 -1.16
CA PHE A 81 -16.75 2.45 -1.87
C PHE A 81 -16.87 2.59 -3.38
N ALA A 82 -18.08 2.56 -3.94
CA ALA A 82 -18.28 2.77 -5.38
C ALA A 82 -17.85 4.18 -5.81
N THR A 83 -18.14 5.18 -4.98
CA THR A 83 -17.76 6.59 -5.23
C THR A 83 -16.24 6.77 -5.17
N HIS A 84 -15.60 6.33 -4.09
CA HIS A 84 -14.14 6.38 -3.93
C HIS A 84 -13.42 5.56 -5.00
N GLN A 85 -13.95 4.40 -5.39
CA GLN A 85 -13.37 3.60 -6.47
C GLN A 85 -13.46 4.33 -7.83
N ARG A 86 -14.57 5.04 -8.10
CA ARG A 86 -14.71 5.86 -9.32
C ARG A 86 -13.77 7.04 -9.32
N ILE A 87 -13.58 7.70 -8.17
CA ILE A 87 -12.60 8.76 -7.96
C ILE A 87 -11.19 8.22 -8.22
N GLU A 88 -10.78 7.13 -7.56
CA GLU A 88 -9.48 6.50 -7.77
C GLU A 88 -9.25 6.16 -9.25
N ARG A 89 -10.21 5.53 -9.93
CA ARG A 89 -10.07 5.15 -11.34
C ARG A 89 -10.12 6.34 -12.31
N GLY A 90 -10.90 7.37 -12.00
CA GLY A 90 -11.15 8.52 -12.85
C GLY A 90 -10.09 9.63 -12.76
N LEU A 91 -9.44 9.78 -11.61
CA LEU A 91 -8.41 10.81 -11.39
C LEU A 91 -7.08 10.46 -12.06
N TRP A 92 -6.68 9.20 -12.14
CA TRP A 92 -5.36 8.84 -12.70
C TRP A 92 -5.16 9.26 -14.16
N PRO A 93 -6.12 9.06 -15.09
CA PRO A 93 -5.99 9.54 -16.47
C PRO A 93 -5.89 11.07 -16.57
N GLN A 94 -6.68 11.79 -15.78
CA GLN A 94 -6.72 13.26 -15.80
C GLN A 94 -5.46 13.86 -15.18
N VAL A 95 -5.02 13.36 -14.03
CA VAL A 95 -3.78 13.78 -13.36
C VAL A 95 -2.55 13.43 -14.20
N ALA A 96 -2.54 12.26 -14.85
CA ALA A 96 -1.46 11.88 -15.78
C ALA A 96 -1.43 12.79 -17.02
N CYS A 97 -2.60 13.16 -17.55
CA CYS A 97 -2.72 14.10 -18.65
C CYS A 97 -2.23 15.50 -18.25
N LEU A 98 -2.68 16.00 -17.08
CA LEU A 98 -2.29 17.29 -16.54
C LEU A 98 -0.78 17.34 -16.29
N ARG A 99 -0.20 16.31 -15.67
CA ARG A 99 1.24 16.19 -15.44
C ARG A 99 2.03 16.18 -16.75
N ARG A 100 1.55 15.47 -17.78
CA ARG A 100 2.19 15.45 -19.11
C ARG A 100 2.11 16.82 -19.80
N HIS A 101 0.98 17.52 -19.64
CA HIS A 101 0.80 18.85 -20.20
C HIS A 101 1.70 19.89 -19.51
N LEU A 102 1.73 19.89 -18.17
CA LEU A 102 2.63 20.73 -17.38
C LEU A 102 4.11 20.47 -17.68
N SER A 103 4.49 19.21 -17.99
CA SER A 103 5.86 18.86 -18.39
C SER A 103 6.23 19.33 -19.80
N ARG A 104 5.24 19.74 -20.61
CA ARG A 104 5.42 20.24 -21.99
C ARG A 104 5.28 21.75 -22.08
N LEU A 105 4.90 22.44 -21.00
CA LEU A 105 4.91 23.89 -20.99
C LEU A 105 6.37 24.36 -21.15
N PRO A 106 6.64 25.26 -22.10
CA PRO A 106 7.98 25.84 -22.22
C PRO A 106 8.29 26.53 -20.90
N GLN A 107 9.42 26.21 -20.28
CA GLN A 107 9.92 27.02 -19.18
C GLN A 107 10.08 28.44 -19.73
N GLY A 108 9.24 29.35 -19.24
CA GLY A 108 9.26 30.76 -19.65
C GLY A 108 10.65 31.38 -19.48
N PRO A 109 10.90 32.54 -20.10
CA PRO A 109 12.22 32.97 -20.53
C PRO A 109 13.07 33.49 -19.37
N GLN A 110 13.51 32.63 -18.44
CA GLN A 110 14.50 33.02 -17.44
C GLN A 110 15.94 33.09 -18.01
N ARG A 111 16.15 32.73 -19.29
CA ARG A 111 17.47 32.83 -19.94
C ARG A 111 17.75 34.17 -20.65
N ALA A 112 16.77 35.05 -20.83
CA ALA A 112 16.97 36.28 -21.59
C ALA A 112 17.59 37.45 -20.79
N LEU A 113 17.72 37.37 -19.47
CA LEU A 113 18.21 38.48 -18.63
C LEU A 113 19.70 38.39 -18.25
N ARG A 114 20.45 37.37 -18.70
CA ARG A 114 21.89 37.24 -18.39
C ARG A 114 22.85 37.72 -19.48
N GLN A 115 22.37 38.10 -20.66
CA GLN A 115 23.27 38.50 -21.76
C GLN A 115 23.38 40.02 -21.98
N SER A 116 22.55 40.85 -21.34
CA SER A 116 22.55 42.31 -21.58
C SER A 116 23.52 43.13 -20.70
N ARG A 117 24.46 42.50 -19.97
CA ARG A 117 25.48 43.20 -19.16
C ARG A 117 26.90 43.06 -19.74
N ARG A 118 27.08 43.34 -21.03
CA ARG A 118 28.40 43.68 -21.60
C ARG A 118 28.26 44.91 -22.49
N LEU A 119 28.29 46.09 -21.87
CA LEU A 119 28.63 47.33 -22.57
C LEU A 119 30.16 47.45 -22.60
N PRO A 120 30.77 47.81 -23.74
CA PRO A 120 32.21 48.10 -23.79
C PRO A 120 32.53 49.45 -23.14
N PRO A 121 33.77 49.66 -22.63
CA PRO A 121 34.16 50.91 -22.00
C PRO A 121 34.32 52.02 -23.05
N VAL A 122 33.76 53.20 -22.74
CA VAL A 122 34.01 54.44 -23.49
C VAL A 122 35.39 54.96 -23.08
N THR A 123 36.34 54.92 -24.01
CA THR A 123 37.60 55.67 -23.90
C THR A 123 37.35 57.14 -24.22
N ARG A 124 37.90 58.01 -23.36
CA ARG A 124 37.84 59.47 -23.44
C ARG A 124 39.04 60.02 -24.20
#